data_AF-A0A6B3CHP5-F1
#
_entry.id   AF-A0A6B3CHP5-F1
#
_cell.length_a   1.000
_cell.length_b   1.000
_cell.length_c   1.000
_cell.angle_alpha   90.00
_cell.angle_beta   90.00
_cell.angle_gamma   90.00
#
_symmetry.space_group_name_H-M   'P 1'
#
loop_
_entity.id
_entity.type
_entity.pdbx_description
1 polymer ?
#
loop_
_entity_poly.entity_id
_entity_poly.type
_entity_poly.pdbx_seq_one_letter_code
_entity_poly.pdbx_strand_id
1 'polypeptide(L)'
;PTRLERCVEELLDSSLLEEPVLGRYRLHDLTRSYAAQVGLDTDTERVRHAAIGRLAAYYLVAAHRADGMARPHRRAFALSLPHETASLPDPALSDADASS
;
A
#
# COMPACT_ATOMS: atom_id res chain seq x y z
N PRO A 1 20.76 6.12 -5.26
CA PRO A 1 19.49 5.40 -5.12
C PRO A 1 19.46 4.40 -3.97
N THR A 2 18.39 4.40 -3.17
CA THR A 2 18.15 3.36 -2.15
C THR A 2 17.97 1.98 -2.81
N ARG A 3 18.14 0.88 -2.07
CA ARG A 3 17.92 -0.48 -2.63
C ARG A 3 16.50 -0.62 -3.19
N LEU A 4 15.53 0.04 -2.57
CA LEU A 4 14.15 0.11 -3.03
C LEU A 4 14.04 0.75 -4.42
N GLU A 5 14.62 1.95 -4.59
CA GLU A 5 14.57 2.68 -5.87
C GLU A 5 15.12 1.85 -7.03
N ARG A 6 16.25 1.15 -6.82
CA ARG A 6 16.83 0.28 -7.84
C ARG A 6 15.93 -0.90 -8.21
N CYS A 7 15.31 -1.54 -7.22
CA CYS A 7 14.38 -2.65 -7.50
C CYS A 7 13.12 -2.17 -8.22
N VAL A 8 12.63 -0.96 -7.93
CA VAL A 8 11.49 -0.37 -8.64
C VAL A 8 11.87 -0.06 -10.09
N GLU A 9 13.05 0.51 -10.32
CA GLU A 9 13.59 0.82 -11.64
C GLU A 9 13.74 -0.46 -12.50
N GLU A 10 14.31 -1.53 -11.94
CA GLU A 10 14.42 -2.83 -12.62
C GLU A 10 13.04 -3.43 -12.98
N LEU A 11 12.04 -3.26 -12.12
CA LEU A 11 10.67 -3.73 -12.38
C LEU A 11 9.94 -2.88 -13.42
N LEU A 12 10.26 -1.58 -13.54
CA LEU A 12 9.77 -0.71 -14.60
C LEU A 12 10.39 -1.07 -15.95
N ASP A 13 11.71 -1.26 -15.98
CA ASP A 13 12.46 -1.64 -17.19
C ASP A 13 11.97 -2.98 -17.77
N SER A 14 11.53 -3.90 -16.91
CA SER A 14 10.97 -5.20 -17.29
C SER A 14 9.46 -5.18 -17.58
N SER A 15 8.82 -4.01 -17.60
CA SER A 15 7.37 -3.83 -17.81
C SER A 15 6.50 -4.57 -16.79
N LEU A 16 7.03 -4.87 -15.60
CA LEU A 16 6.31 -5.53 -14.50
C LEU A 16 5.57 -4.52 -13.60
N LEU A 17 6.05 -3.27 -13.59
CA LEU A 17 5.41 -2.09 -13.03
C LEU A 17 5.14 -1.07 -14.13
N GLU A 18 4.11 -0.27 -13.92
CA GLU A 18 3.77 0.91 -14.72
C GLU A 18 3.78 2.13 -13.81
N GLU A 19 4.31 3.25 -14.31
CA GLU A 19 4.26 4.55 -13.63
C GLU A 19 3.31 5.50 -14.39
N PRO A 20 1.98 5.42 -14.14
CA PRO A 20 1.02 6.29 -14.81
C PRO A 20 1.18 7.77 -14.44
N VAL A 21 1.68 8.06 -13.24
CA VAL A 21 1.97 9.42 -12.73
C VAL A 21 3.27 9.36 -11.94
N LEU A 22 4.10 10.40 -12.03
CA LEU A 22 5.38 10.46 -11.31
C LEU A 22 5.20 10.14 -9.81
N GLY A 23 5.90 9.12 -9.33
CA GLY A 23 5.84 8.62 -7.96
C GLY A 23 4.67 7.68 -7.65
N ARG A 24 3.86 7.29 -8.65
CA ARG A 24 2.80 6.30 -8.52
C ARG A 24 3.09 5.07 -9.36
N TYR A 25 3.14 3.92 -8.69
CA TYR A 25 3.41 2.66 -9.35
C TYR A 25 2.18 1.76 -9.29
N ARG A 26 1.83 1.19 -10.43
CA ARG A 26 0.81 0.15 -10.55
C ARG A 26 1.46 -1.14 -11.03
N LEU A 27 1.12 -2.27 -10.40
CA LEU A 27 1.49 -3.58 -10.93
C LEU A 27 0.68 -3.88 -12.18
N HIS A 28 1.35 -4.37 -13.22
CA HIS A 28 0.68 -4.89 -14.40
C HIS A 28 -0.22 -6.07 -14.02
N ASP A 29 -1.34 -6.25 -14.72
CA ASP A 29 -2.30 -7.31 -14.44
C ASP A 29 -1.67 -8.73 -14.47
N LEU A 30 -0.65 -8.97 -15.31
CA LEU A 30 0.10 -10.23 -15.33
C LEU A 30 0.94 -10.42 -14.07
N THR A 31 1.69 -9.39 -13.65
CA THR A 31 2.47 -9.43 -12.41
C THR A 31 1.57 -9.65 -11.21
N ARG A 32 0.39 -9.00 -11.22
CA ARG A 32 -0.62 -9.16 -10.17
C ARG A 32 -1.17 -10.58 -10.11
N SER A 33 -1.55 -11.17 -11.26
CA SER A 33 -2.09 -12.54 -11.29
C SER A 33 -1.04 -13.57 -10.89
N TYR A 34 0.20 -13.41 -11.36
CA TYR A 34 1.33 -14.26 -10.99
C TYR A 34 1.65 -14.17 -9.50
N ALA A 35 1.76 -12.96 -8.94
CA ALA A 35 2.01 -12.77 -7.51
C ALA A 35 0.91 -13.36 -6.64
N ALA A 36 -0.36 -13.24 -7.06
CA ALA A 36 -1.49 -13.86 -6.37
C ALA A 36 -1.38 -15.40 -6.38
N GLN A 37 -1.03 -15.99 -7.52
CA GLN A 37 -0.82 -17.44 -7.63
C GLN A 37 0.34 -17.91 -6.75
N VAL A 38 1.49 -17.25 -6.83
CA VAL A 38 2.67 -17.56 -6.00
C VAL A 38 2.35 -17.46 -4.52
N GLY A 39 1.60 -16.43 -4.10
CA GLY A 39 1.17 -16.29 -2.71
C GLY A 39 0.25 -17.41 -2.25
N LEU A 40 -0.65 -17.90 -3.11
CA LEU A 40 -1.50 -19.06 -2.78
C LEU A 40 -0.69 -20.35 -2.67
N ASP A 41 0.30 -20.55 -3.53
CA ASP A 41 1.10 -21.77 -3.57
C ASP A 41 2.16 -21.82 -2.45
N THR A 42 2.71 -20.66 -2.07
CA THR A 42 3.88 -20.57 -1.18
C THR A 42 3.52 -20.17 0.25
N ASP A 43 2.54 -19.27 0.43
CA ASP A 43 2.22 -18.73 1.74
C ASP A 43 1.12 -19.53 2.44
N THR A 44 1.41 -19.91 3.68
CA THR A 44 0.40 -20.48 4.57
C THR A 44 -0.76 -19.50 4.78
N GLU A 45 -1.95 -20.03 5.08
CA GLU A 45 -3.15 -19.23 5.37
C GLU A 45 -2.91 -18.17 6.45
N ARG A 46 -2.09 -18.49 7.47
CA ARG A 46 -1.72 -17.56 8.54
C ARG A 46 -0.90 -16.38 8.02
N VAL A 47 0.03 -16.62 7.10
CA VAL A 47 0.88 -15.57 6.50
C VAL A 47 0.04 -14.67 5.61
N ARG A 48 -0.86 -15.25 4.79
CA ARG A 48 -1.79 -14.50 3.95
C ARG A 48 -2.72 -13.61 4.78
N HIS A 49 -3.32 -14.14 5.85
CA HIS A 49 -4.13 -13.35 6.78
C HIS A 49 -3.33 -12.23 7.45
N ALA A 50 -2.10 -12.49 7.88
CA ALA A 50 -1.26 -11.47 8.48
C ALA A 50 -0.90 -10.35 7.49
N ALA A 51 -0.65 -10.68 6.22
CA ALA A 51 -0.40 -9.69 5.18
C ALA A 51 -1.61 -8.77 4.95
N ILE A 52 -2.81 -9.34 4.84
CA ILE A 52 -4.06 -8.57 4.74
C ILE A 52 -4.28 -7.72 6.00
N GLY A 53 -4.00 -8.26 7.18
CA GLY A 53 -4.09 -7.53 8.44
C GLY A 53 -3.17 -6.30 8.50
N ARG A 54 -1.92 -6.43 8.04
CA ARG A 54 -0.99 -5.29 7.93
C ARG A 54 -1.50 -4.23 6.96
N LEU A 55 -2.04 -4.65 5.81
CA LEU A 55 -2.61 -3.75 4.80
C LEU A 55 -3.84 -3.00 5.34
N ALA A 56 -4.76 -3.70 6.00
CA ALA A 56 -5.94 -3.09 6.61
C ALA A 56 -5.54 -2.11 7.74
N ALA A 57 -4.58 -2.48 8.57
CA ALA A 57 -4.06 -1.61 9.63
C ALA A 57 -3.45 -0.32 9.05
N TYR A 58 -2.71 -0.42 7.95
CA TYR A 58 -2.18 0.74 7.22
C TYR A 58 -3.28 1.72 6.79
N TYR A 59 -4.32 1.20 6.13
CA TYR A 59 -5.43 2.05 5.69
C TYR A 59 -6.24 2.63 6.86
N LEU A 60 -6.34 1.92 8.00
CA LEU A 60 -6.95 2.47 9.21
C LEU A 60 -6.14 3.63 9.79
N VAL A 61 -4.81 3.52 9.86
CA VAL A 61 -3.92 4.62 10.28
C VAL A 61 -4.10 5.83 9.38
N ALA A 62 -4.06 5.60 8.07
CA ALA A 62 -4.23 6.63 7.05
C ALA A 62 -5.56 7.36 7.16
N ALA A 63 -6.66 6.61 7.23
CA ALA A 63 -8.00 7.16 7.36
C ALA A 63 -8.16 7.93 8.67
N HIS A 64 -7.55 7.45 9.76
CA HIS A 64 -7.58 8.13 11.05
C HIS A 64 -6.83 9.48 11.02
N ARG A 65 -5.64 9.51 10.40
CA ARG A 65 -4.90 10.77 10.18
C ARG A 65 -5.70 11.73 9.31
N ALA A 66 -6.31 11.24 8.23
CA ALA A 66 -7.16 12.03 7.35
C ALA A 66 -8.41 12.58 8.06
N ASP A 67 -9.09 11.79 8.92
CA ASP A 67 -10.25 12.26 9.70
C ASP A 67 -9.84 13.38 10.69
N GLY A 68 -8.65 13.27 11.31
CA GLY A 68 -8.10 14.31 12.17
C GLY A 68 -7.82 15.63 11.42
N MET A 69 -7.32 15.54 10.18
CA MET A 69 -7.09 16.72 9.33
C MET A 69 -8.41 17.33 8.80
N ALA A 70 -9.37 16.48 8.41
CA ALA A 70 -10.64 16.92 7.86
C ALA A 70 -11.60 17.47 8.93
N ARG A 71 -11.49 16.99 10.18
CA ARG A 71 -12.40 17.33 11.29
C ARG A 71 -11.63 17.65 12.58
N PRO A 72 -10.86 18.75 12.62
CA PRO A 72 -9.97 19.08 13.74
C PRO A 72 -10.69 19.31 15.08
N HIS A 73 -11.99 19.61 15.07
CA HIS A 73 -12.79 19.82 16.29
C HIS A 73 -13.47 18.55 16.82
N ARG A 74 -13.35 17.42 16.12
CA ARG A 74 -13.92 16.14 16.56
C ARG A 74 -12.95 15.48 17.53
N ARG A 75 -13.45 14.96 18.67
CA ARG A 75 -12.63 14.13 19.57
C ARG A 75 -12.10 12.93 18.79
N ALA A 76 -10.78 12.85 18.64
CA ALA A 76 -10.12 11.71 18.01
C ALA A 76 -10.38 10.45 18.84
N PHE A 77 -10.76 9.37 18.16
CA PHE A 77 -10.85 8.04 18.77
C PHE A 77 -9.46 7.41 18.82
N ALA A 78 -9.03 6.92 19.98
CA ALA A 78 -7.73 6.27 20.11
C ALA A 78 -7.74 4.89 19.44
N LEU A 79 -7.05 4.74 18.31
CA LEU A 79 -6.82 3.45 17.69
C LEU A 79 -5.70 2.71 18.43
N SER A 80 -6.00 1.54 18.99
CA SER A 80 -4.98 0.60 19.45
C SER A 80 -4.41 -0.15 18.24
N LEU A 81 -3.32 0.36 17.69
CA LEU A 81 -2.65 -0.22 16.53
C LEU A 81 -1.39 -0.99 16.95
N PRO A 82 -1.05 -2.10 16.28
CA PRO A 82 0.27 -2.72 16.39
C PRO A 82 1.37 -1.72 16.02
N HIS A 83 2.48 -1.71 16.76
CA HIS A 83 3.57 -0.74 16.58
C HIS A 83 4.16 -0.71 15.16
N GLU A 84 4.11 -1.84 14.45
CA GLU A 84 4.60 -1.98 13.08
C GLU A 84 3.84 -1.07 12.09
N THR A 85 2.56 -0.78 12.37
CA THR A 85 1.72 0.05 11.51
C THR A 85 1.98 1.55 11.69
N ALA A 86 2.58 1.96 12.81
CA ALA A 86 2.79 3.37 13.13
C ALA A 86 3.90 4.03 12.30
N SER A 87 4.86 3.22 11.81
CA SER A 87 6.01 3.69 11.01
C SER A 87 5.73 3.79 9.52
N LEU A 88 4.49 3.54 9.09
CA LEU A 88 4.15 3.55 7.67
C LEU A 88 4.01 4.99 7.16
N PRO A 89 4.53 5.30 5.95
CA PRO A 89 4.42 6.62 5.34
C PRO A 89 2.94 6.97 5.12
N ASP A 90 2.58 8.25 5.19
CA ASP A 90 1.21 8.66 4.90
C ASP A 90 0.85 8.30 3.45
N PRO A 91 -0.25 7.59 3.20
CA PRO A 91 -0.70 7.42 1.83
C PRO A 91 -1.09 8.78 1.29
N ALA A 92 -0.54 9.10 0.12
CA ALA A 92 -1.06 10.17 -0.70
C ALA A 92 -2.45 9.75 -1.21
N LEU A 93 -3.50 9.96 -0.39
CA LEU A 93 -4.92 9.66 -0.68
C LEU A 93 -5.51 10.55 -1.80
N SER A 94 -4.67 11.07 -2.70
CA SER A 94 -5.12 11.83 -3.85
C SER A 94 -5.54 10.85 -4.96
N ASP A 95 -6.73 10.28 -4.86
CA ASP A 95 -7.36 9.65 -6.02
C ASP A 95 -7.85 10.74 -6.98
N ALA A 96 -6.92 11.32 -7.74
CA ALA A 96 -7.24 11.82 -9.07
C ALA A 96 -7.08 10.65 -10.03
N ASP A 97 -8.07 9.76 -10.01
CA ASP A 97 -8.27 8.77 -11.06
C ASP A 97 -8.66 9.56 -12.31
N ALA A 98 -7.66 10.00 -13.08
CA ALA A 98 -7.87 10.50 -14.42
C ALA A 98 -8.18 9.28 -15.30
N SER A 99 -9.43 8.83 -15.22
CA SER A 99 -10.02 8.01 -16.28
C SER A 99 -9.99 8.83 -17.57
N SER A 100 -9.25 8.36 -18.57
CA SER A 100 -9.47 8.66 -19.99
C SER A 100 -9.14 7.42 -20.80
#